data_AF-A0A1F5EAZ9-F1
#
_entry.id   AF-A0A1F5EAZ9-F1
#
_cell.length_a   1.000
_cell.length_b   1.000
_cell.length_c   1.000
_cell.angle_alpha   90.00
_cell.angle_beta   90.00
_cell.angle_gamma   90.00
#
_symmetry.space_group_name_H-M   'P 1'
#
loop_
_entity.id
_entity.type
_entity.pdbx_description
1 polymer ?
#
loop_
_entity_poly.entity_id
_entity_poly.type
_entity_poly.pdbx_seq_one_letter_code
_entity_poly.pdbx_strand_id
1 'polypeptide(L)' 'MAKYMLDCDLGDENHETEHFEVEAVSDDEAVTKLMEAMKPHGDKHHPDMADKTPEEMKEMIMGMWKIEE' A
#
# COMPACT_ATOMS: atom_id res chain seq x y z
N MET A 1 15.57 -11.07 -3.44
CA MET A 1 14.66 -10.09 -2.82
C MET A 1 14.06 -9.33 -3.97
N ALA A 2 12.74 -9.15 -3.96
CA ALA A 2 12.03 -8.39 -4.97
C ALA A 2 11.67 -7.02 -4.41
N LYS A 3 11.51 -6.05 -5.32
CA LYS A 3 11.16 -4.69 -5.00
C LYS A 3 9.67 -4.47 -5.28
N TYR A 4 8.92 -4.14 -4.24
CA TYR A 4 7.48 -3.93 -4.34
C TYR A 4 7.20 -2.44 -4.19
N MET A 5 6.52 -1.87 -5.18
CA MET A 5 6.19 -0.46 -5.21
C MET A 5 4.68 -0.26 -5.28
N LEU A 6 4.19 0.74 -4.56
CA LEU A 6 2.80 1.17 -4.58
C LEU A 6 2.75 2.69 -4.72
N ASP A 7 2.15 3.14 -5.82
CA ASP A 7 1.80 4.55 -6.01
C ASP A 7 0.37 4.72 -5.47
N CYS A 8 0.21 5.42 -4.34
CA CYS A 8 -1.11 5.76 -3.83
C CYS A 8 -1.62 7.01 -4.54
N ASP A 9 -2.34 6.78 -5.64
CA ASP A 9 -3.10 7.76 -6.40
C ASP A 9 -4.51 7.20 -6.63
N LEU A 10 -5.28 7.05 -5.55
CA LEU A 10 -6.63 6.45 -5.59
C LEU A 10 -7.67 7.30 -6.35
N GLY A 11 -7.23 8.24 -7.19
CA GLY A 11 -8.09 9.25 -7.82
C GLY A 11 -8.65 10.25 -6.81
N ASP A 12 -8.07 10.32 -5.62
CA ASP A 12 -8.49 11.21 -4.55
C ASP A 12 -7.78 12.56 -4.74
N GLU A 13 -8.55 13.61 -5.05
CA GLU A 13 -8.03 14.98 -5.23
C GLU A 13 -7.46 15.59 -3.92
N ASN A 14 -7.50 14.82 -2.83
CA ASN A 14 -7.17 15.25 -1.47
C ASN A 14 -5.68 15.11 -1.09
N HIS A 15 -4.84 14.49 -1.93
CA HIS A 15 -3.38 14.56 -1.79
C HIS A 15 -2.65 14.27 -3.10
N GLU A 16 -1.39 14.69 -3.18
CA GLU A 16 -0.49 14.31 -4.28
C GLU A 16 -0.18 12.81 -4.22
N THR A 17 0.15 12.21 -5.36
CA THR A 17 0.55 10.80 -5.43
C THR A 17 1.71 10.53 -4.46
N GLU A 18 1.49 9.63 -3.51
CA GLU A 18 2.54 9.22 -2.56
C GLU A 18 3.09 7.84 -2.94
N HIS A 19 4.42 7.74 -3.03
CA HIS A 19 5.11 6.53 -3.45
C HIS A 19 5.62 5.73 -2.24
N PHE A 20 5.24 4.46 -2.16
CA PHE A 20 5.67 3.50 -1.15
C PHE A 20 6.52 2.41 -1.79
N GLU A 21 7.63 2.08 -1.16
CA GLU A 21 8.58 1.09 -1.65
C GLU A 21 9.03 0.19 -0.49
N VAL A 22 9.00 -1.12 -0.70
CA VAL A 22 9.53 -2.10 0.25
C VAL A 22 10.30 -3.20 -0.47
N GLU A 23 11.38 -3.66 0.17
CA GLU A 23 12.09 -4.87 -0.24
C GLU A 23 11.59 -6.06 0.58
N ALA A 24 11.22 -7.15 -0.10
CA ALA A 24 10.75 -8.35 0.56
C ALA A 24 11.19 -9.64 -0.16
N VAL A 25 11.19 -10.74 0.60
CA VAL A 25 11.47 -12.08 0.06
C VAL A 25 10.22 -12.81 -0.44
N SER A 26 9.02 -12.34 -0.07
CA SER A 26 7.74 -12.90 -0.46
C SER A 26 6.64 -11.84 -0.50
N ASP A 27 5.55 -12.14 -1.19
CA ASP A 27 4.35 -11.30 -1.30
C ASP A 27 3.73 -10.98 0.07
N ASP A 28 3.63 -11.96 0.97
CA ASP A 28 3.06 -11.75 2.31
C ASP A 28 3.93 -10.82 3.18
N GLU A 29 5.26 -10.91 3.04
CA GLU A 29 6.16 -9.98 3.71
C GLU A 29 6.07 -8.58 3.10
N ALA A 30 5.96 -8.48 1.77
CA ALA A 30 5.79 -7.21 1.06
C ALA A 30 4.50 -6.50 1.47
N VAL A 31 3.37 -7.22 1.49
CA VAL A 31 2.07 -6.69 1.90
C VAL A 31 2.13 -6.18 3.33
N THR A 32 2.70 -6.96 4.25
CA THR A 32 2.80 -6.55 5.66
C THR A 32 3.61 -5.25 5.78
N LYS A 33 4.77 -5.17 5.12
CA LYS A 33 5.61 -3.97 5.13
C LYS A 33 4.93 -2.76 4.47
N LEU A 34 4.22 -2.96 3.35
CA LEU A 34 3.47 -1.90 2.68
C LEU A 34 2.31 -1.42 3.56
N MET A 35 1.57 -2.31 4.21
CA MET A 35 0.50 -1.94 5.14
C MET A 35 1.02 -1.09 6.30
N GLU A 36 2.17 -1.46 6.89
CA GLU A 36 2.80 -0.68 7.95
C GLU A 36 3.28 0.70 7.44
N ALA A 37 3.87 0.76 6.25
CA ALA A 37 4.34 2.00 5.63
C ALA A 37 3.18 2.94 5.26
N MET A 38 2.06 2.38 4.77
CA MET A 38 0.87 3.13 4.35
C MET A 38 -0.01 3.54 5.52
N LYS A 39 0.07 2.89 6.69
CA LYS A 39 -0.77 3.21 7.85
C LYS A 39 -0.84 4.71 8.18
N PRO A 40 0.27 5.45 8.36
CA PRO A 40 0.22 6.89 8.64
C PRO A 40 -0.38 7.71 7.50
N HIS A 41 -0.24 7.25 6.25
CA HIS A 41 -0.85 7.88 5.08
C HIS A 41 -2.36 7.64 5.05
N GLY A 42 -2.79 6.38 5.22
CA GLY A 42 -4.20 5.99 5.31
C GLY A 42 -4.92 6.73 6.43
N ASP A 43 -4.35 6.78 7.64
CA ASP A 43 -4.94 7.51 8.78
C ASP A 43 -5.17 9.01 8.47
N LYS A 44 -4.34 9.60 7.61
CA LYS A 44 -4.37 11.04 7.30
C LYS A 44 -5.21 11.38 6.08
N HIS A 45 -5.17 10.55 5.05
CA HIS A 45 -5.71 10.85 3.72
C HIS A 45 -6.88 9.93 3.32
N HIS A 46 -6.94 8.72 3.89
CA HIS A 46 -7.99 7.74 3.60
C HIS A 46 -8.50 7.11 4.91
N PRO A 47 -9.19 7.88 5.78
CA PRO A 47 -9.68 7.36 7.06
C PRO A 47 -10.58 6.13 6.89
N ASP A 48 -11.25 5.99 5.75
CA ASP A 48 -12.02 4.80 5.38
C ASP A 48 -11.19 3.51 5.26
N MET A 49 -9.85 3.62 5.18
CA MET A 49 -8.95 2.47 5.28
C MET A 49 -8.82 1.94 6.70
N ALA A 50 -9.12 2.75 7.73
CA ALA A 50 -9.07 2.30 9.12
C ALA A 50 -10.15 1.24 9.43
N ASP A 51 -11.25 1.25 8.67
CA ASP A 51 -12.34 0.28 8.80
C ASP A 51 -12.15 -0.98 7.96
N LYS A 52 -11.13 -1.02 7.10
CA LYS A 52 -10.85 -2.19 6.24
C LYS A 52 -10.16 -3.30 7.01
N THR A 53 -10.58 -4.52 6.74
CA THR A 53 -9.88 -5.69 7.26
C THR A 53 -8.48 -5.83 6.64
N PRO A 54 -7.54 -6.52 7.30
CA PRO A 54 -6.23 -6.81 6.72
C PRO A 54 -6.31 -7.51 5.36
N GLU A 55 -7.32 -8.36 5.14
CA GLU A 55 -7.53 -9.04 3.85
C GLU A 55 -7.97 -8.06 2.76
N GLU A 56 -8.90 -7.14 3.06
CA GLU A 56 -9.32 -6.10 2.10
C GLU A 56 -8.18 -5.12 1.78
N MET A 57 -7.37 -4.76 2.78
CA MET A 57 -6.17 -3.96 2.57
C MET A 57 -5.14 -4.69 1.71
N LYS A 58 -4.96 -6.00 1.93
CA LYS A 58 -4.08 -6.85 1.10
C LYS A 58 -4.55 -6.89 -0.35
N GLU A 59 -5.83 -7.14 -0.60
CA GLU A 59 -6.38 -7.18 -1.97
C GLU A 59 -6.25 -5.81 -2.67
N MET A 60 -6.45 -4.71 -1.94
CA MET A 60 -6.25 -3.37 -2.47
C MET A 60 -4.78 -3.11 -2.83
N ILE A 61 -3.84 -3.39 -1.92
CA ILE A 61 -2.40 -3.21 -2.14
C ILE A 61 -1.96 -4.06 -3.33
N MET A 62 -2.37 -5.33 -3.39
CA MET A 62 -2.03 -6.23 -4.50
C MET A 62 -2.68 -5.82 -5.83
N GLY A 63 -3.82 -5.12 -5.79
CA GLY A 63 -4.45 -4.55 -6.99
C GLY A 63 -3.74 -3.32 -7.53
N MET A 64 -2.98 -2.62 -6.69
CA MET A 64 -2.34 -1.34 -7.01
C MET A 64 -0.82 -1.42 -7.16
N TRP A 65 -0.19 -2.45 -6.62
CA TRP A 65 1.25 -2.57 -6.62
C TRP A 65 1.82 -2.86 -8.02
N LYS A 66 3.05 -2.40 -8.24
CA LYS A 66 3.89 -2.78 -9.37
C LYS A 66 5.09 -3.53 -8.82
N ILE A 67 5.31 -4.72 -9.35
CA ILE A 67 6.50 -5.51 -9.05
C ILE A 67 7.52 -5.19 -10.15
N GLU A 68 8.68 -4.64 -9.75
CA GLU A 68 9.86 -4.63 -10.63
C GLU A 68 10.68 -5.90 -10.33
N GLU A 69 10.73 -6.82 -11.30
CA GLU A 69 11.59 -8.00 -11.29
C GLU A 69 13.01 -7.70 -11.78
#